data_AF-A0A9N9NCB0-F1
#
_entry.id   AF-A0A9N9NCB0-F1
#
_cell.length_a   1.000
_cell.length_b   1.000
_cell.length_c   1.000
_cell.angle_alpha   90.00
_cell.angle_beta   90.00
_cell.angle_gamma   90.00
#
_symmetry.space_group_name_H-M   'P 1'
#
loop_
_entity.id
_entity.type
_entity.pdbx_description
1 polymer ?
#
loop_
_entity_poly.entity_id
_entity_poly.type
_entity_poly.pdbx_seq_one_letter_code
_entity_poly.pdbx_strand_id
1 'polypeptide(L)'
;DSDQKISPQTESLEDHIYQSHVNETQPESSLDEAPKPLPDDDSTTRALSMLDLTPVVDFYKIGVLYVGKDQFNETEILSNIHSLKIYQFFEQFGNFDSIKGL
;
A
#
# COMPACT_ATOMS: atom_id res chain seq x y z
N ASP A 1 6.85 -12.28 -31.92
CA ASP A 1 5.55 -12.38 -32.60
C ASP A 1 4.61 -13.23 -31.79
N SER A 2 3.71 -12.59 -31.04
CA SER A 2 2.41 -13.09 -30.54
C SER A 2 1.98 -12.20 -29.36
N ASP A 3 1.74 -10.92 -29.64
CA ASP A 3 0.88 -10.12 -28.76
C ASP A 3 -0.54 -10.69 -28.88
N GLN A 4 -1.04 -11.26 -27.79
CA GLN A 4 -2.43 -11.69 -27.69
C GLN A 4 -3.31 -10.44 -27.73
N LYS A 5 -3.77 -10.12 -28.94
CA LYS A 5 -4.79 -9.11 -29.21
C LYS A 5 -6.08 -9.52 -28.50
N ILE A 6 -6.37 -8.87 -27.39
CA ILE A 6 -7.63 -9.00 -26.64
C ILE A 6 -8.77 -8.77 -27.65
N SER A 7 -9.73 -9.69 -27.67
CA SER A 7 -10.79 -9.74 -28.68
C SER A 7 -11.80 -8.60 -28.45
N PRO A 8 -12.27 -7.89 -29.49
CA PRO A 8 -13.19 -6.74 -29.37
C PRO A 8 -14.59 -7.08 -28.81
N GLN A 9 -14.88 -8.34 -28.49
CA GLN A 9 -16.16 -8.77 -27.93
C GLN A 9 -16.22 -8.69 -26.40
N THR A 10 -15.09 -8.66 -25.68
CA THR A 10 -15.07 -8.61 -24.21
C THR A 10 -15.24 -7.20 -23.66
N GLU A 11 -14.66 -6.17 -24.30
CA GLU A 11 -14.85 -4.76 -23.92
C GLU A 11 -16.33 -4.34 -23.95
N SER A 12 -17.07 -4.76 -24.98
CA SER A 12 -18.48 -4.40 -25.16
C SER A 12 -19.42 -4.93 -24.07
N LEU A 13 -19.04 -6.01 -23.38
CA LEU A 13 -19.88 -6.64 -22.36
C LEU A 13 -19.68 -5.99 -20.99
N GLU A 14 -18.43 -5.66 -20.66
CA GLU A 14 -18.10 -4.96 -19.41
C GLU A 14 -18.74 -3.57 -19.41
N ASP A 15 -18.57 -2.81 -20.49
CA ASP A 15 -19.20 -1.49 -20.67
C ASP A 15 -20.72 -1.56 -20.51
N HIS A 16 -21.38 -2.57 -21.09
CA HIS A 16 -22.82 -2.72 -20.98
C HIS A 16 -23.30 -2.96 -19.54
N ILE A 17 -22.54 -3.76 -18.77
CA ILE A 17 -22.83 -4.03 -17.35
C ILE A 17 -22.60 -2.79 -16.50
N TYR A 18 -21.54 -2.01 -16.76
CA TYR A 18 -21.30 -0.75 -16.06
C TYR A 18 -22.42 0.25 -16.30
N GLN A 19 -22.82 0.44 -17.57
CA GLN A 19 -23.87 1.40 -17.93
C GLN A 19 -25.26 1.02 -17.39
N SER A 20 -25.58 -0.27 -17.29
CA SER A 20 -26.87 -0.70 -16.71
C SER A 20 -26.96 -0.38 -15.21
N HIS A 21 -25.88 -0.61 -14.44
CA HIS A 21 -25.87 -0.36 -13.00
C HIS A 21 -25.89 1.15 -12.67
N VAL A 22 -25.15 1.96 -13.43
CA VAL A 22 -25.08 3.42 -13.22
C VAL A 22 -26.44 4.08 -13.44
N ASN A 23 -27.14 3.70 -14.51
CA ASN A 23 -28.45 4.26 -14.83
C ASN A 23 -29.54 3.87 -13.82
N GLU A 24 -29.40 2.76 -13.09
CA GLU A 24 -30.34 2.36 -12.04
C GLU A 24 -30.16 3.12 -10.72
N THR A 25 -28.97 3.68 -10.46
CA THR A 25 -28.60 4.22 -9.14
C THR A 25 -28.54 5.74 -9.03
N GLN A 26 -28.63 6.48 -10.14
CA GLN A 26 -28.45 7.94 -10.12
C GLN A 26 -29.77 8.71 -10.37
N PRO A 27 -30.20 9.63 -9.48
CA PRO A 27 -31.24 10.60 -9.83
C PRO A 27 -30.69 11.54 -10.92
N GLU A 28 -31.52 11.86 -11.92
CA GLU A 28 -31.28 12.69 -13.13
C GLU A 28 -30.86 14.16 -12.86
N SER A 29 -30.14 14.45 -11.76
CA SER A 29 -29.87 15.82 -11.30
C SER A 29 -28.44 16.07 -10.82
N SER A 30 -27.43 15.69 -11.61
CA SER A 30 -26.06 16.26 -11.53
C SER A 30 -25.18 15.66 -12.64
N LEU A 31 -25.05 16.33 -13.79
CA LEU A 31 -24.12 15.91 -14.85
C LEU A 31 -22.65 15.84 -14.38
N ASP A 32 -22.31 16.52 -13.28
CA ASP A 32 -20.98 16.48 -12.65
C ASP A 32 -20.69 15.20 -11.86
N GLU A 33 -21.73 14.41 -11.52
CA GLU A 33 -21.62 13.18 -10.74
C GLU A 33 -21.65 11.93 -11.62
N ALA A 34 -21.85 12.10 -12.93
CA ALA A 34 -21.81 11.01 -13.88
C ALA A 34 -20.41 10.33 -13.89
N PRO A 35 -20.34 8.99 -13.89
CA PRO A 35 -19.08 8.26 -13.99
C PRO A 35 -18.32 8.65 -15.25
N LYS A 36 -17.05 9.00 -15.10
CA LYS A 36 -16.15 9.34 -16.20
C LYS A 36 -15.16 8.19 -16.39
N PRO A 37 -15.02 7.65 -17.62
CA PRO A 37 -14.02 6.62 -17.88
C PRO A 37 -12.62 7.19 -17.64
N LEU A 38 -11.77 6.39 -17.03
CA LEU A 38 -10.35 6.74 -16.87
C LEU A 38 -9.64 6.64 -18.22
N PRO A 39 -8.63 7.48 -18.49
CA PRO A 39 -7.83 7.35 -19.70
C PRO A 39 -7.00 6.06 -19.69
N ASP A 40 -6.91 5.39 -20.85
CA ASP A 40 -6.05 4.21 -21.04
C ASP A 40 -4.62 4.66 -21.37
N ASP A 41 -3.88 5.04 -20.32
CA ASP A 41 -2.49 5.46 -20.44
C ASP A 41 -1.62 4.95 -19.28
N ASP A 42 -0.31 4.90 -19.51
CA ASP A 42 0.67 4.39 -18.54
C ASP A 42 0.66 5.14 -17.21
N SER A 43 0.35 6.45 -17.23
CA SER A 43 0.30 7.26 -16.02
C SER A 43 -0.90 6.91 -15.15
N THR A 44 -2.06 6.66 -15.77
CA THR A 44 -3.28 6.20 -15.08
C THR A 44 -3.05 4.82 -14.47
N THR A 45 -2.49 3.87 -15.24
CA THR A 45 -2.18 2.52 -14.75
C THR A 45 -1.20 2.54 -13.57
N ARG A 46 -0.16 3.38 -13.65
CA ARG A 46 0.80 3.55 -12.55
C ARG A 46 0.14 4.15 -11.32
N ALA A 47 -0.72 5.16 -11.49
CA ALA A 47 -1.41 5.81 -10.38
C ALA A 47 -2.30 4.82 -9.63
N LEU A 48 -3.06 4.00 -10.34
CA LEU A 48 -3.88 2.93 -9.76
C LEU A 48 -3.01 1.89 -9.02
N SER A 49 -1.89 1.49 -9.63
CA SER A 49 -0.95 0.56 -8.98
C SER A 49 -0.38 1.11 -7.67
N MET A 50 -0.07 2.41 -7.61
CA MET A 50 0.42 3.05 -6.38
C MET A 50 -0.68 3.23 -5.34
N LEU A 51 -1.92 3.46 -5.78
CA LEU A 51 -3.09 3.52 -4.91
C LEU A 51 -3.30 2.18 -4.20
N ASP A 52 -3.22 1.07 -4.92
CA ASP A 52 -3.36 -0.29 -4.35
C ASP A 52 -2.26 -0.63 -3.33
N LEU A 53 -1.06 -0.07 -3.50
CA LEU A 53 0.04 -0.20 -2.55
C LEU A 53 -0.11 0.68 -1.30
N THR A 54 -1.07 1.61 -1.30
CA THR A 54 -1.30 2.51 -0.17
C THR A 54 -2.20 1.82 0.84
N PRO A 55 -1.71 1.49 2.04
CA PRO A 55 -2.53 0.76 2.98
C PRO A 55 -3.58 1.66 3.63
N VAL A 56 -4.71 1.05 4.00
CA VAL A 56 -5.88 1.76 4.56
C VAL A 56 -5.75 1.98 6.09
N VAL A 57 -4.71 1.43 6.70
CA VAL A 57 -4.47 1.52 8.15
C VAL A 57 -3.22 2.35 8.45
N ASP A 58 -3.23 3.00 9.62
CA ASP A 58 -2.09 3.79 10.06
C ASP A 58 -0.93 2.89 10.52
N PHE A 59 0.28 3.20 10.06
CA PHE A 59 1.52 2.57 10.50
C PHE A 59 2.41 3.56 11.22
N TYR A 60 2.90 3.15 12.38
CA TYR A 60 3.86 3.93 13.16
C TYR A 60 5.21 3.20 13.16
N LYS A 61 6.27 3.92 12.79
CA LYS A 61 7.66 3.44 12.89
C LYS A 61 8.28 4.03 14.16
N ILE A 62 8.80 3.17 15.03
CA ILE A 62 9.45 3.58 16.28
C ILE A 62 10.85 2.99 16.30
N GLY A 63 11.85 3.86 16.44
CA GLY A 63 13.24 3.45 16.67
C GLY A 63 13.52 3.31 18.16
N VAL A 64 14.12 2.18 18.56
CA VAL A 64 14.55 1.95 19.94
C VAL A 64 16.07 1.72 19.91
N LEU A 65 16.80 2.52 20.68
CA LEU A 65 18.25 2.42 20.80
C LEU A 65 18.63 2.20 22.26
N TYR A 66 19.69 1.42 22.48
CA TYR A 66 20.27 1.23 23.79
C TYR A 66 21.56 2.00 23.92
N VAL A 67 21.66 2.77 25.00
CA VAL A 67 22.87 3.51 25.38
C VAL A 67 23.45 2.83 26.62
N GLY A 68 24.65 2.28 26.46
CA GLY A 68 25.41 1.67 27.53
C GLY A 68 26.01 2.70 28.48
N LYS A 69 26.55 2.22 29.60
CA LYS A 69 27.25 3.08 30.54
C LYS A 69 28.47 3.71 29.86
N ASP A 70 28.66 5.00 30.07
CA ASP A 70 29.80 5.79 29.57
C ASP A 70 29.89 5.87 28.03
N GLN A 71 28.83 5.50 27.30
CA GLN A 71 28.71 5.72 25.86
C GLN A 71 28.06 7.06 25.58
N PHE A 72 28.71 7.89 24.76
CA PHE A 72 28.21 9.23 24.42
C PHE A 72 28.23 9.51 22.92
N ASN A 73 28.95 8.71 22.15
CA ASN A 73 29.11 8.89 20.71
C ASN A 73 28.19 7.96 19.93
N GLU A 74 27.66 8.43 18.81
CA GLU A 74 26.74 7.68 17.95
C GLU A 74 27.33 6.34 17.50
N THR A 75 28.59 6.32 17.08
CA THR A 75 29.27 5.09 16.64
C THR A 75 29.32 4.03 17.74
N GLU A 76 29.55 4.44 18.99
CA GLU A 76 29.56 3.53 20.13
C GLU A 76 28.17 2.98 20.41
N ILE A 77 27.15 3.84 20.41
CA ILE A 77 25.75 3.49 20.68
C ILE A 77 25.20 2.54 19.60
N LEU A 78 25.42 2.83 18.32
CA LEU A 78 24.91 2.02 17.20
C LEU A 78 25.67 0.70 17.03
N SER A 79 26.89 0.60 17.57
CA SER A 79 27.67 -0.64 17.56
C SER A 79 27.23 -1.67 18.60
N ASN A 80 26.26 -1.32 19.46
CA ASN A 80 25.75 -2.22 20.49
C ASN A 80 25.06 -3.43 19.85
N ILE A 81 25.62 -4.63 20.07
CA ILE A 81 25.10 -5.84 19.43
C ILE A 81 24.03 -6.53 20.27
N HIS A 82 24.17 -6.60 21.60
CA HIS A 82 23.24 -7.35 22.46
C HIS A 82 23.13 -6.76 23.87
N SER A 83 21.91 -6.54 24.34
CA SER A 83 21.62 -6.34 25.76
C SER A 83 20.37 -7.13 26.12
N LEU A 84 20.50 -8.03 27.10
CA LEU A 84 19.39 -8.87 27.57
C LEU A 84 18.18 -8.04 28.04
N LYS A 85 18.43 -6.83 28.57
CA LYS A 85 17.39 -5.91 29.02
C LYS A 85 16.53 -5.36 27.88
N ILE A 86 17.10 -5.21 26.68
CA ILE A 86 16.38 -4.75 25.50
C ILE A 86 15.38 -5.82 25.04
N TYR A 87 15.79 -7.09 25.03
CA TYR A 87 14.91 -8.19 24.66
C TYR A 87 13.68 -8.28 25.58
N GLN A 88 13.89 -8.21 26.90
CA GLN A 88 12.80 -8.19 27.89
C GLN A 88 11.90 -6.97 27.78
N PHE A 89 12.44 -5.83 27.35
CA PHE A 89 11.65 -4.63 27.08
C PHE A 89 10.77 -4.83 25.85
N PHE A 90 11.32 -5.41 24.78
CA PHE A 90 10.57 -5.68 23.55
C PHE A 90 9.43 -6.67 23.79
N GLU A 91 9.63 -7.75 24.54
CA GLU A 91 8.57 -8.73 24.86
C GLU A 91 7.28 -8.09 25.45
N GLN A 92 7.35 -6.87 26.00
CA GLN A 92 6.19 -6.14 26.52
C GLN A 92 5.39 -5.38 25.45
N PHE A 93 5.95 -5.11 24.26
CA PHE A 93 5.27 -4.39 23.17
C PHE A 93 4.30 -5.27 22.37
N GLY A 94 4.34 -6.58 22.58
CA GLY A 94 3.48 -7.54 21.88
C GLY A 94 4.28 -8.52 21.04
N ASN A 95 3.67 -8.97 19.95
CA ASN A 95 4.25 -10.00 19.09
C ASN A 95 5.24 -9.38 18.09
N PHE A 96 6.35 -10.06 17.87
CA PHE A 96 7.35 -9.70 16.87
C PHE A 96 7.36 -10.76 15.78
N ASP A 97 7.19 -10.30 14.55
CA ASP A 97 7.38 -11.15 13.39
C ASP A 97 8.82 -11.08 12.92
N SER A 98 9.41 -12.26 12.71
CA SER A 98 10.75 -12.35 12.13
C SER A 98 10.70 -11.94 10.66
N ILE A 99 11.52 -10.96 10.29
CA ILE A 99 11.73 -10.58 8.90
C ILE A 99 12.54 -11.70 8.24
N LYS A 100 11.93 -12.42 7.29
CA LYS A 100 12.58 -13.43 6.46
C LYS A 100 12.76 -12.87 5.05
N GLY A 101 13.93 -13.06 4.45
CA GLY A 101 14.17 -12.74 3.03
C GLY A 101 14.82 -11.38 2.74
N LEU A 102 15.64 -10.86 3.65
CA LEU A 102 16.75 -9.98 3.28
C LEU A 102 17.95 -10.84 2.85
#